data_AF-A0A2N4XXW7-F1
#
_entry.id   AF-A0A2N4XXW7-F1
#
_cell.length_a   1.000
_cell.length_b   1.000
_cell.length_c   1.000
_cell.angle_alpha   90.00
_cell.angle_beta   90.00
_cell.angle_gamma   90.00
#
_symmetry.space_group_name_H-M   'P 1'
#
loop_
_entity.id
_entity.type
_entity.pdbx_description
1 polymer ?
#
loop_
_entity_poly.entity_id
_entity_poly.type
_entity_poly.pdbx_seq_one_letter_code
_entity_poly.pdbx_strand_id
1 'polypeptide(L)'
;MEKNGKIFVPPPADGSDFKELFKKMAAAGAGRLLGEDGFPQGPWTPELLADAISKIDANRVGVDLRTVQLWFQENDKGISPANIRWLARIFGCDDREATKDWLNELSSAQARLTARRRDQKKTGGSTATALRVPDTSAPEKNQVPLTPVVSVDLQTMPAERPRGLAIKTEAIFSHGSHLNLPAWIFAGSSALGFLSYILGIHSITYVRSDGIEKQVGFLWAPNWTFLFMVLLPLFFAVVIELLGFWKHDGRLRLLAEADRVRSGDAWTLHLQANSQTYWAVFLICILFAGVVQWIGVQLIPLLEQAQDFAPSWGTIGIIRPDILSTPAAIVFTALAYLYMSTSFYLLFAGLILLHTIIHDLWKLKRGTELLGEQRAWPDTSEIGLRIMRGVFRCSVLVVLAAICMKAQSAYLASQGPDFVTWLVRDVWAALADYDDGDRTFDYIMPTHYSSLLVVLSTCSVFVYGAIRLGDDRRLRSPLWKMSAVIGLLFVSYMLIDAFDGFSVLLIVTALIATYGLFDPAFEPAWRAREIRGDSRVS
;
A
#
# COMPACT_ATOMS: atom_id res chain seq x y z
N MET A 1 18.83 29.09 42.45
CA MET A 1 17.65 29.35 43.31
C MET A 1 17.11 28.01 43.74
N GLU A 2 16.49 27.90 44.91
CA GLU A 2 15.81 26.66 45.31
C GLU A 2 14.35 26.72 44.88
N LYS A 3 13.84 25.63 44.27
CA LYS A 3 12.40 25.38 44.12
C LYS A 3 12.13 23.93 44.48
N ASN A 4 11.14 23.69 45.35
CA ASN A 4 10.72 22.35 45.78
C ASN A 4 11.87 21.44 46.29
N GLY A 5 12.82 21.98 47.06
CA GLY A 5 13.98 21.23 47.58
C GLY A 5 15.00 20.81 46.51
N LYS A 6 14.90 21.36 45.30
CA LYS A 6 15.74 21.04 44.15
C LYS A 6 16.44 22.29 43.60
N ILE A 7 17.58 22.07 42.94
CA ILE A 7 18.37 23.13 42.31
C ILE A 7 17.63 23.65 41.09
N PHE A 8 17.10 24.86 41.20
CA PHE A 8 16.48 25.55 40.08
C PHE A 8 17.45 26.52 39.42
N VAL A 9 17.57 26.35 38.10
CA VAL A 9 18.29 27.25 37.20
C VAL A 9 17.27 27.72 36.17
N PRO A 10 17.07 29.05 35.98
CA PRO A 10 16.13 29.55 35.00
C PRO A 10 16.62 29.30 33.57
N PRO A 11 15.70 29.17 32.58
CA PRO A 11 16.07 29.01 31.18
C PRO A 11 16.83 30.26 30.70
N PRO A 12 18.03 30.13 30.13
CA PRO A 12 18.90 31.27 29.82
C PRO A 12 18.45 32.09 28.61
N ALA A 13 17.55 31.57 27.77
CA ALA A 13 17.09 32.20 26.51
C ALA A 13 18.24 32.73 25.63
N ASP A 14 19.39 32.06 25.65
CA ASP A 14 20.64 32.51 25.04
C ASP A 14 20.80 32.07 23.57
N GLY A 15 19.77 31.43 23.01
CA GLY A 15 19.76 30.95 21.62
C GLY A 15 20.56 29.68 21.38
N SER A 16 21.13 29.07 22.42
CA SER A 16 21.92 27.82 22.31
C SER A 16 21.10 26.68 21.69
N ASP A 17 21.77 25.75 21.00
CA ASP A 17 21.09 24.55 20.52
C ASP A 17 20.80 23.56 21.66
N PHE A 18 19.97 22.54 21.39
CA PHE A 18 19.56 21.59 22.41
C PHE A 18 20.75 20.92 23.12
N LYS A 19 21.84 20.60 22.41
CA LYS A 19 22.98 19.87 22.97
C LYS A 19 23.81 20.74 23.90
N GLU A 20 24.04 21.98 23.52
CA GLU A 20 24.73 22.98 24.34
C GLU A 20 23.93 23.29 25.61
N LEU A 21 22.62 23.54 25.45
CA LEU A 21 21.72 23.81 26.57
C LEU A 21 21.65 22.61 27.52
N PHE A 22 21.44 21.40 27.00
CA PHE A 22 21.36 20.19 27.81
C PHE A 22 22.65 19.94 28.61
N LYS A 23 23.83 20.06 27.99
CA LYS A 23 25.12 19.88 28.68
C LYS A 23 25.31 20.87 29.82
N LYS A 24 24.97 22.15 29.60
CA LYS A 24 25.06 23.21 30.62
C LYS A 24 24.15 22.92 31.82
N MET A 25 22.92 22.50 31.56
CA MET A 25 21.95 22.18 32.62
C MET A 25 22.28 20.87 33.35
N ALA A 26 22.80 19.88 32.62
CA ALA A 26 23.28 18.63 33.20
C ALA A 26 24.49 18.85 34.12
N ALA A 27 25.46 19.67 33.68
CA ALA A 27 26.63 20.03 34.46
C ALA A 27 26.27 20.87 35.71
N ALA A 28 25.27 21.75 35.59
CA ALA A 28 24.77 22.55 36.71
C ALA A 28 23.93 21.75 37.71
N GLY A 29 23.57 20.50 37.40
CA GLY A 29 22.74 19.66 38.28
C GLY A 29 21.31 20.17 38.45
N ALA A 30 20.77 20.88 37.44
CA ALA A 30 19.43 21.46 37.54
C ALA A 30 18.35 20.39 37.72
N GLY A 31 17.46 20.57 38.69
CA GLY A 31 16.43 19.59 39.06
C GLY A 31 16.89 18.50 40.03
N ARG A 32 18.16 18.49 40.47
CA ARG A 32 18.63 17.56 41.52
C ARG A 32 18.24 18.05 42.92
N LEU A 33 18.04 17.10 43.82
CA LEU A 33 17.84 17.36 45.24
C LEU A 33 19.11 17.97 45.85
N LEU A 34 18.92 18.86 46.82
CA LEU A 34 20.01 19.40 47.64
C LEU A 34 20.48 18.35 48.65
N GLY A 35 21.78 18.32 48.95
CA GLY A 35 22.33 17.52 50.06
C GLY A 35 21.92 18.11 51.42
N GLU A 36 22.04 17.32 52.49
CA GLU A 36 21.77 17.75 53.88
C GLU A 36 22.67 18.90 54.35
N ASP A 37 23.77 19.14 53.63
CA ASP A 37 24.76 20.21 53.80
C ASP A 37 24.44 21.48 52.98
N GLY A 38 23.34 21.52 52.23
CA GLY A 38 22.95 22.65 51.39
C GLY A 38 23.73 22.78 50.07
N PHE A 39 24.59 21.80 49.74
CA PHE A 39 25.37 21.78 48.51
C PHE A 39 24.74 20.88 47.43
N PRO A 40 25.05 21.13 46.13
CA PRO A 40 24.59 20.28 45.03
C PRO A 40 25.13 18.85 45.11
N GLN A 41 24.29 17.84 44.91
CA GLN A 41 24.70 16.43 44.86
C GLN A 41 25.57 16.06 43.61
N GLY A 42 26.13 17.04 42.91
CA GLY A 42 26.94 16.90 41.69
C GLY A 42 26.13 16.97 40.38
N PRO A 43 26.79 16.89 39.21
CA PRO A 43 26.13 16.96 37.90
C PRO A 43 25.24 15.73 37.64
N TRP A 44 24.38 15.82 36.62
CA TRP A 44 23.63 14.66 36.13
C TRP A 44 24.55 13.70 35.37
N THR A 45 24.54 12.43 35.75
CA THR A 45 25.07 11.33 34.91
C THR A 45 23.92 10.68 34.12
N PRO A 46 24.21 9.99 33.00
CA PRO A 46 23.18 9.29 32.21
C PRO A 46 22.35 8.32 33.05
N GLU A 47 22.97 7.61 33.99
CA GLU A 47 22.33 6.62 34.86
C GLU A 47 21.38 7.30 35.84
N LEU A 48 21.82 8.37 36.51
CA LEU A 48 21.01 9.13 37.45
C LEU A 48 19.82 9.79 36.75
N LEU A 49 20.02 10.32 35.55
CA LEU A 49 18.96 10.99 34.81
C LEU A 49 17.93 10.01 34.25
N ALA A 50 18.36 8.83 33.78
CA ALA A 50 17.46 7.77 33.33
C ALA A 50 16.57 7.26 34.48
N ASP A 51 17.17 7.06 35.65
CA ASP A 51 16.46 6.67 36.88
C ASP A 51 15.47 7.75 37.32
N ALA A 52 15.89 9.02 37.34
CA ALA A 52 15.02 10.14 37.72
C ALA A 52 13.81 10.31 36.78
N ILE A 53 13.98 10.13 35.47
CA ILE A 53 12.88 10.18 34.49
C ILE A 53 11.93 8.98 34.66
N SER A 54 12.47 7.81 35.01
CA SER A 54 11.69 6.59 35.19
C SER A 54 10.89 6.58 36.49
N LYS A 55 11.32 7.35 37.50
CA LYS A 55 10.62 7.55 38.78
C LYS A 55 9.47 8.57 38.73
N ILE A 56 9.22 9.21 37.59
CA ILE A 56 8.07 10.13 37.45
C ILE A 56 6.79 9.29 37.31
N ASP A 57 5.86 9.37 38.26
CA ASP A 57 4.60 8.58 38.29
C ASP A 57 3.79 8.61 36.99
N ALA A 58 3.88 9.72 36.24
CA ALA A 58 3.21 9.89 34.95
C ALA A 58 3.89 9.14 33.78
N ASN A 59 5.05 8.53 34.01
CA ASN A 59 5.85 7.81 33.01
C ASN A 59 5.86 6.28 33.26
N ARG A 60 4.76 5.60 32.93
CA ARG A 60 4.61 4.14 33.14
C ARG A 60 5.57 3.26 32.33
N VAL A 61 6.24 3.82 31.32
CA VAL A 61 7.13 3.10 30.38
C VAL A 61 8.61 3.26 30.76
N GLY A 62 8.95 4.28 31.57
CA GLY A 62 10.34 4.63 31.86
C GLY A 62 11.07 5.22 30.65
N VAL A 63 12.36 5.51 30.82
CA VAL A 63 13.25 5.83 29.70
C VAL A 63 14.47 4.91 29.75
N ASP A 64 14.76 4.29 28.62
CA ASP A 64 15.90 3.39 28.47
C ASP A 64 17.25 4.13 28.62
N LEU A 65 18.18 3.53 29.37
CA LEU A 65 19.49 4.11 29.67
C LEU A 65 20.29 4.43 28.40
N ARG A 66 20.23 3.55 27.38
CA ARG A 66 20.95 3.77 26.12
C ARG A 66 20.43 5.00 25.38
N THR A 67 19.15 5.31 25.54
CA THR A 67 18.54 6.54 24.99
C THR A 67 19.09 7.79 25.68
N VAL A 68 19.26 7.77 27.00
CA VAL A 68 19.83 8.91 27.76
C VAL A 68 21.32 9.09 27.49
N GLN A 69 22.08 8.00 27.37
CA GLN A 69 23.49 8.05 27.01
C GLN A 69 23.73 8.77 25.66
N LEU A 70 22.83 8.57 24.68
CA LEU A 70 22.90 9.28 23.39
C LEU A 70 22.70 10.80 23.52
N TRP A 71 22.06 11.28 24.60
CA TRP A 71 21.87 12.72 24.82
C TRP A 71 23.16 13.39 25.28
N PHE A 72 23.96 12.70 26.11
CA PHE A 72 25.25 13.17 26.60
C PHE A 72 26.36 13.12 25.55
N GLN A 73 26.23 12.26 24.53
CA GLN A 73 27.19 12.18 23.42
C GLN A 73 27.14 13.42 22.51
N GLU A 74 28.29 13.78 21.96
CA GLU A 74 28.44 14.78 20.91
C GLU A 74 27.92 14.22 19.58
N ASN A 75 26.65 14.47 19.29
CA ASN A 75 26.00 14.05 18.06
C ASN A 75 24.89 15.03 17.68
N ASP A 76 24.45 14.97 16.43
CA ASP A 76 23.35 15.80 15.91
C ASP A 76 21.97 15.14 16.11
N LYS A 77 21.87 14.19 17.04
CA LYS A 77 20.60 13.52 17.36
C LYS A 77 19.88 14.32 18.43
N GLY A 78 18.73 14.86 18.07
CA GLY A 78 17.84 15.51 19.03
C GLY A 78 16.96 14.52 19.81
N ILE A 79 16.08 15.05 20.65
CA ILE A 79 15.23 14.28 21.58
C ILE A 79 13.77 14.24 21.11
N SER A 80 13.05 13.17 21.48
CA SER A 80 11.60 13.06 21.22
C SER A 80 10.78 14.05 22.06
N PRO A 81 9.60 14.51 21.58
CA PRO A 81 8.75 15.43 22.34
C PRO A 81 8.30 14.92 23.71
N ALA A 82 8.13 13.60 23.86
CA ALA A 82 7.79 12.98 25.14
C ALA A 82 8.93 13.12 26.16
N ASN A 83 10.17 12.89 25.74
CA ASN A 83 11.35 12.99 26.59
C ASN A 83 11.71 14.46 26.91
N ILE A 84 11.44 15.40 25.99
CA ILE A 84 11.54 16.84 26.27
C ILE A 84 10.59 17.24 27.40
N ARG A 85 9.37 16.70 27.43
CA ARG A 85 8.40 16.97 28.51
C ARG A 85 8.89 16.46 29.87
N TRP A 86 9.53 15.29 29.90
CA TRP A 86 10.10 14.76 31.15
C TRP A 86 11.31 15.56 31.62
N LEU A 87 12.21 15.95 30.71
CA LEU A 87 13.33 16.83 31.03
C LEU A 87 12.88 18.20 31.53
N ALA A 88 11.85 18.79 30.89
CA ALA A 88 11.28 20.05 31.32
C ALA A 88 10.71 19.98 32.74
N ARG A 89 10.10 18.85 33.10
CA ARG A 89 9.59 18.62 34.45
C ARG A 89 10.70 18.48 35.49
N ILE A 90 11.82 17.82 35.14
CA ILE A 90 13.00 17.71 36.00
C ILE A 90 13.66 19.07 36.19
N PHE A 91 13.98 19.79 35.10
CA PHE A 91 14.63 21.11 35.18
C PHE A 91 13.71 22.18 35.78
N GLY A 92 12.40 22.02 35.64
CA GLY A 92 11.38 22.83 36.30
C GLY A 92 11.14 22.48 37.77
N CYS A 93 11.89 21.53 38.35
CA CYS A 93 11.75 21.10 39.76
C CYS A 93 10.32 20.68 40.14
N ASP A 94 9.57 20.06 39.22
CA ASP A 94 8.14 19.72 39.37
C ASP A 94 7.20 20.92 39.59
N ASP A 95 7.69 22.16 39.47
CA ASP A 95 6.87 23.37 39.52
C ASP A 95 6.16 23.60 38.17
N ARG A 96 4.87 23.94 38.21
CA ARG A 96 4.01 23.99 37.01
C ARG A 96 4.41 25.12 36.06
N GLU A 97 4.81 26.27 36.59
CA GLU A 97 5.20 27.43 35.79
C GLU A 97 6.61 27.24 35.24
N ALA A 98 7.57 26.87 36.09
CA ALA A 98 8.93 26.59 35.66
C ALA A 98 9.01 25.44 34.63
N THR A 99 8.17 24.41 34.76
CA THR A 99 8.10 23.32 33.77
C THR A 99 7.62 23.81 32.41
N LYS A 100 6.67 24.76 32.36
CA LYS A 100 6.20 25.33 31.08
C LYS A 100 7.28 26.16 30.41
N ASP A 101 8.00 26.97 31.19
CA ASP A 101 9.10 27.79 30.69
C ASP A 101 10.23 26.91 30.14
N TRP A 102 10.59 25.86 30.88
CA TRP A 102 11.56 24.86 30.43
C TRP A 102 11.08 24.07 29.21
N LEU A 103 9.79 23.76 29.11
CA LEU A 103 9.23 23.06 27.95
C LEU A 103 9.32 23.92 26.68
N ASN A 104 9.01 25.21 26.80
CA ASN A 104 9.10 26.16 25.69
C ASN A 104 10.57 26.32 25.24
N GLU A 105 11.49 26.51 26.18
CA GLU A 105 12.90 26.70 25.87
C GLU A 105 13.51 25.43 25.23
N LEU A 106 13.31 24.25 25.82
CA LEU A 106 13.85 22.99 25.26
C LEU A 106 13.27 22.66 23.88
N SER A 107 11.99 22.96 23.66
CA SER A 107 11.36 22.78 22.34
C SER A 107 11.95 23.73 21.31
N SER A 108 12.22 24.98 21.69
CA SER A 108 12.87 25.96 20.81
C SER A 108 14.32 25.56 20.50
N ALA A 109 15.08 25.09 21.49
CA ALA A 109 16.46 24.63 21.33
C ALA A 109 16.55 23.39 20.41
N GLN A 110 15.58 22.48 20.51
CA GLN A 110 15.45 21.33 19.62
C GLN A 110 15.11 21.74 18.17
N ALA A 111 14.27 22.77 18.00
CA ALA A 111 13.98 23.34 16.68
C ALA A 111 15.24 23.96 16.05
N ARG A 112 16.04 24.68 16.85
CA ARG A 112 17.34 25.23 16.44
C ARG A 112 18.33 24.15 16.00
N LEU A 113 18.48 23.07 16.78
CA LEU A 113 19.33 21.93 16.41
C LEU A 113 18.88 21.28 15.08
N THR A 114 17.56 21.16 14.89
CA THR A 114 16.98 20.60 13.66
C THR A 114 17.22 21.51 12.44
N ALA A 115 17.13 22.84 12.62
CA ALA A 115 17.45 23.82 11.58
C ALA A 115 18.95 23.78 11.22
N ARG A 116 19.84 23.80 12.21
CA ARG A 116 21.30 23.69 12.02
C ARG A 116 21.68 22.44 11.23
N ARG A 117 21.06 21.29 11.53
CA ARG A 117 21.26 20.03 10.78
C ARG A 117 20.79 20.12 9.32
N ARG A 118 19.71 20.85 9.05
CA ARG A 118 19.21 21.06 7.67
C ARG A 118 20.16 21.95 6.88
N ASP A 119 20.70 22.99 7.50
CA ASP A 119 21.63 23.92 6.85
C ASP A 119 23.00 23.28 6.60
N GLN A 120 23.50 22.45 7.51
CA GLN A 120 24.72 21.66 7.27
C GLN A 120 24.55 20.66 6.12
N LYS A 121 23.37 20.04 5.96
CA LYS A 121 23.08 19.19 4.80
C LYS A 121 23.00 19.94 3.47
N LYS A 122 22.54 21.19 3.49
CA LYS A 122 22.54 22.07 2.30
C LYS A 122 23.94 22.54 1.93
N THR A 123 24.76 22.87 2.94
CA THR A 123 26.12 23.39 2.75
C THR A 123 27.11 22.28 2.38
N GLY A 124 26.97 21.08 2.95
CA GLY A 124 27.79 19.90 2.63
C GLY A 124 27.48 19.24 1.28
N GLY A 125 26.40 19.67 0.59
CA GLY A 125 26.05 19.24 -0.77
C GLY A 125 26.53 20.18 -1.87
N SER A 126 27.23 21.28 -1.55
CA SER A 126 27.66 22.30 -2.51
C SER A 126 29.20 22.36 -2.66
N THR A 127 29.79 21.28 -3.15
CA THR A 127 31.06 21.33 -3.92
C THR A 127 30.85 20.76 -5.31
N ALA A 128 29.89 21.34 -6.03
CA ALA A 128 29.82 21.28 -7.48
C ALA A 128 29.05 22.49 -8.00
N THR A 129 29.81 23.45 -8.54
CA THR A 129 29.40 24.38 -9.59
C THR A 129 28.34 25.44 -9.25
N ALA A 130 28.79 26.56 -8.66
CA ALA A 130 28.10 27.84 -8.81
C ALA A 130 28.97 28.78 -9.65
N LEU A 131 28.61 28.91 -10.93
CA LEU A 131 29.12 29.96 -11.81
C LEU A 131 28.51 31.29 -11.36
N ARG A 132 29.37 32.28 -11.13
CA ARG A 132 29.03 33.69 -10.87
C ARG A 132 28.25 34.30 -12.04
N VAL A 133 27.24 35.12 -11.73
CA VAL A 133 26.83 36.26 -12.55
C VAL A 133 26.55 37.46 -11.63
N PRO A 134 27.02 38.69 -11.97
CA PRO A 134 27.12 39.83 -11.05
C PRO A 134 25.88 40.75 -11.05
N ASP A 135 25.86 41.63 -10.04
CA ASP A 135 24.89 42.70 -9.74
C ASP A 135 24.43 43.53 -10.95
N THR A 136 23.14 43.92 -10.95
CA THR A 136 22.71 45.20 -11.57
C THR A 136 21.43 45.76 -10.94
N SER A 137 21.59 46.88 -10.21
CA SER A 137 20.74 48.06 -9.99
C SER A 137 19.21 47.97 -9.80
N ALA A 138 18.76 48.53 -8.67
CA ALA A 138 17.40 49.00 -8.38
C ALA A 138 17.00 50.23 -9.23
N PRO A 139 15.68 50.54 -9.29
CA PRO A 139 15.28 51.92 -9.03
C PRO A 139 14.06 52.08 -8.09
N GLU A 140 14.28 53.00 -7.15
CA GLU A 140 13.44 54.14 -6.74
C GLU A 140 11.98 53.99 -6.25
N LYS A 141 11.79 54.54 -5.06
CA LYS A 141 10.57 54.68 -4.27
C LYS A 141 9.60 55.66 -4.93
N ASN A 142 8.31 55.29 -4.97
CA ASN A 142 7.23 56.24 -4.82
C ASN A 142 6.17 55.67 -3.87
N GLN A 143 6.07 56.27 -2.70
CA GLN A 143 5.08 55.99 -1.67
C GLN A 143 3.87 56.90 -1.90
N VAL A 144 2.69 56.30 -2.05
CA VAL A 144 1.40 56.95 -1.75
C VAL A 144 0.68 56.04 -0.74
N PRO A 145 0.20 56.57 0.40
CA PRO A 145 -0.25 55.76 1.53
C PRO A 145 -1.70 55.31 1.33
N LEU A 146 -1.92 53.99 1.24
CA LEU A 146 -3.22 53.38 1.44
C LEU A 146 -3.26 52.76 2.83
N THR A 147 -4.20 53.27 3.62
CA THR A 147 -4.76 52.78 4.88
C THR A 147 -4.63 51.26 5.09
N PRO A 148 -4.18 50.79 6.27
CA PRO A 148 -4.17 49.37 6.56
C PRO A 148 -5.61 48.91 6.81
N VAL A 149 -6.20 48.26 5.80
CA VAL A 149 -7.31 47.34 6.05
C VAL A 149 -6.73 46.24 6.93
N VAL A 150 -7.32 46.10 8.11
CA VAL A 150 -7.10 45.04 9.10
C VAL A 150 -6.78 43.73 8.38
N SER A 151 -5.50 43.35 8.36
CA SER A 151 -5.10 42.00 8.04
C SER A 151 -5.64 41.14 9.17
N VAL A 152 -6.78 40.51 8.92
CA VAL A 152 -7.21 39.34 9.68
C VAL A 152 -6.02 38.40 9.65
N ASP A 153 -5.40 38.19 10.81
CA ASP A 153 -4.41 37.14 11.03
C ASP A 153 -5.02 35.85 10.52
N LEU A 154 -4.66 35.45 9.30
CA LEU A 154 -4.85 34.09 8.86
C LEU A 154 -3.89 33.30 9.72
N GLN A 155 -4.38 32.83 10.87
CA GLN A 155 -3.70 31.82 11.66
C GLN A 155 -3.26 30.73 10.69
N THR A 156 -1.96 30.71 10.41
CA THR A 156 -1.32 29.59 9.73
C THR A 156 -1.50 28.40 10.67
N MET A 157 -2.61 27.69 10.50
CA MET A 157 -2.86 26.44 11.19
C MET A 157 -1.64 25.55 10.90
N PRO A 158 -1.03 24.92 11.91
CA PRO A 158 0.06 24.00 11.68
C PRO A 158 -0.45 22.93 10.71
N ALA A 159 0.27 22.70 9.61
CA ALA A 159 -0.07 21.67 8.65
C ALA A 159 -0.14 20.32 9.38
N GLU A 160 -1.32 19.93 9.82
CA GLU A 160 -1.58 18.64 10.42
C GLU A 160 -1.18 17.60 9.37
N ARG A 161 -0.16 16.80 9.71
CA ARG A 161 0.26 15.69 8.86
C ARG A 161 -0.98 14.85 8.54
N PRO A 162 -1.33 14.68 7.27
CA PRO A 162 -2.50 13.90 6.88
C PRO A 162 -2.44 12.47 7.47
N ARG A 163 -3.22 12.20 8.52
CA ARG A 163 -3.35 10.88 9.14
C ARG A 163 -4.58 10.19 8.55
N GLY A 164 -4.40 9.40 7.50
CA GLY A 164 -5.50 8.67 6.86
C GLY A 164 -5.07 7.29 6.35
N LEU A 165 -5.99 6.32 6.37
CA LEU A 165 -5.76 4.97 5.86
C LEU A 165 -5.38 4.99 4.37
N ALA A 166 -6.02 5.86 3.58
CA ALA A 166 -5.69 6.07 2.17
C ALA A 166 -4.22 6.45 1.96
N ILE A 167 -3.67 7.33 2.81
CA ILE A 167 -2.29 7.82 2.69
C ILE A 167 -1.29 6.76 3.12
N LYS A 168 -1.59 6.03 4.20
CA LYS A 168 -0.76 4.88 4.59
C LYS A 168 -0.76 3.81 3.51
N THR A 169 -1.90 3.56 2.89
CA THR A 169 -2.03 2.55 1.85
C THR A 169 -1.29 2.98 0.60
N GLU A 170 -1.46 4.21 0.13
CA GLU A 170 -0.67 4.73 -1.00
C GLU A 170 0.83 4.71 -0.71
N ALA A 171 1.25 5.00 0.53
CA ALA A 171 2.65 4.90 0.90
C ALA A 171 3.21 3.49 0.73
N ILE A 172 2.41 2.43 0.89
CA ILE A 172 2.85 1.05 0.61
C ILE A 172 3.15 0.85 -0.90
N PHE A 173 2.43 1.56 -1.77
CA PHE A 173 2.66 1.51 -3.23
C PHE A 173 3.71 2.52 -3.71
N SER A 174 3.96 3.60 -2.95
CA SER A 174 4.81 4.71 -3.39
C SER A 174 6.16 4.81 -2.69
N HIS A 175 6.31 4.26 -1.47
CA HIS A 175 7.57 4.29 -0.73
C HIS A 175 8.37 2.99 -0.89
N GLY A 176 9.63 3.13 -1.31
CA GLY A 176 10.61 2.05 -1.35
C GLY A 176 10.92 1.55 -2.76
N SER A 177 11.60 0.41 -2.85
CA SER A 177 11.87 -0.25 -4.14
C SER A 177 10.56 -0.72 -4.77
N HIS A 178 10.46 -0.61 -6.10
CA HIS A 178 9.28 -1.05 -6.88
C HIS A 178 8.97 -2.56 -6.68
N LEU A 179 9.93 -3.31 -6.14
CA LEU A 179 9.82 -4.75 -5.92
C LEU A 179 9.37 -5.12 -4.50
N ASN A 180 9.34 -4.19 -3.54
CA ASN A 180 9.08 -4.53 -2.15
C ASN A 180 7.71 -5.19 -1.96
N LEU A 181 6.63 -4.53 -2.39
CA LEU A 181 5.27 -5.04 -2.22
C LEU A 181 5.04 -6.35 -2.99
N PRO A 182 5.38 -6.47 -4.29
CA PRO A 182 5.32 -7.76 -5.00
C PRO A 182 6.10 -8.89 -4.30
N ALA A 183 7.30 -8.60 -3.80
CA ALA A 183 8.13 -9.57 -3.08
C ALA A 183 7.50 -9.99 -1.75
N TRP A 184 6.90 -9.07 -0.99
CA TRP A 184 6.18 -9.42 0.26
C TRP A 184 5.00 -10.35 0.01
N ILE A 185 4.23 -10.08 -1.05
CA ILE A 185 3.09 -10.92 -1.43
C ILE A 185 3.57 -12.31 -1.85
N PHE A 186 4.57 -12.38 -2.72
CA PHE A 186 5.20 -13.64 -3.13
C PHE A 186 5.78 -14.43 -1.94
N ALA A 187 6.50 -13.75 -1.05
CA ALA A 187 7.10 -14.34 0.13
C ALA A 187 6.04 -14.87 1.10
N GLY A 188 4.94 -14.15 1.32
CA GLY A 188 3.82 -14.61 2.14
C GLY A 188 3.16 -15.87 1.57
N SER A 189 2.92 -15.91 0.26
CA SER A 189 2.39 -17.11 -0.41
C SER A 189 3.36 -18.28 -0.32
N SER A 190 4.66 -18.03 -0.47
CA SER A 190 5.70 -19.04 -0.36
C SER A 190 5.82 -19.58 1.06
N ALA A 191 5.72 -18.71 2.08
CA ALA A 191 5.72 -19.10 3.48
C ALA A 191 4.54 -20.02 3.83
N LEU A 192 3.34 -19.70 3.31
CA LEU A 192 2.18 -20.59 3.43
C LEU A 192 2.41 -21.92 2.69
N GLY A 193 3.06 -21.88 1.52
CA GLY A 193 3.48 -23.08 0.80
C GLY A 193 4.43 -23.97 1.62
N PHE A 194 5.47 -23.41 2.22
CA PHE A 194 6.37 -24.16 3.11
C PHE A 194 5.65 -24.70 4.34
N LEU A 195 4.75 -23.90 4.95
CA LEU A 195 3.96 -24.36 6.08
C LEU A 195 3.02 -25.51 5.68
N SER A 196 2.43 -25.44 4.49
CA SER A 196 1.62 -26.53 3.92
C SER A 196 2.44 -27.81 3.72
N TYR A 197 3.73 -27.68 3.38
CA TYR A 197 4.64 -28.82 3.25
C TYR A 197 4.94 -29.45 4.62
N ILE A 198 5.26 -28.63 5.62
CA ILE A 198 5.53 -29.07 7.00
C ILE A 198 4.31 -29.80 7.59
N LEU A 199 3.11 -29.32 7.30
CA LEU A 199 1.85 -29.92 7.75
C LEU A 199 1.39 -31.11 6.88
N GLY A 200 2.14 -31.48 5.85
CA GLY A 200 1.79 -32.60 4.96
C GLY A 200 0.61 -32.33 4.00
N ILE A 201 0.11 -31.09 3.91
CA ILE A 201 -1.09 -30.72 3.14
C ILE A 201 -0.83 -30.12 1.75
N HIS A 202 0.44 -30.05 1.36
CA HIS A 202 0.87 -29.51 0.07
C HIS A 202 0.35 -30.31 -1.15
N SER A 203 0.27 -31.65 -1.04
CA SER A 203 -0.14 -32.55 -2.12
C SER A 203 -0.90 -33.77 -1.57
N ILE A 204 -2.15 -33.56 -1.12
CA ILE A 204 -3.00 -34.60 -0.52
C ILE A 204 -4.08 -35.04 -1.49
N THR A 205 -4.27 -36.36 -1.58
CA THR A 205 -5.45 -36.99 -2.16
C THR A 205 -6.34 -37.61 -1.08
N TYR A 206 -7.65 -37.71 -1.36
CA TYR A 206 -8.56 -38.55 -0.58
C TYR A 206 -9.47 -39.36 -1.50
N VAL A 207 -9.88 -40.54 -1.05
CA VAL A 207 -10.84 -41.37 -1.76
C VAL A 207 -12.24 -40.92 -1.36
N ARG A 208 -13.01 -40.44 -2.34
CA ARG A 208 -14.41 -40.06 -2.16
C ARG A 208 -15.32 -41.30 -2.16
N SER A 209 -16.57 -41.14 -1.74
CA SER A 209 -17.57 -42.22 -1.65
C SER A 209 -17.83 -42.97 -2.96
N ASP A 210 -17.54 -42.36 -4.11
CA ASP A 210 -17.63 -42.94 -5.46
C ASP A 210 -16.35 -43.68 -5.89
N GLY A 211 -15.34 -43.77 -5.02
CA GLY A 211 -14.08 -44.44 -5.29
C GLY A 211 -13.07 -43.60 -6.09
N ILE A 212 -13.41 -42.36 -6.44
CA ILE A 212 -12.48 -41.45 -7.12
C ILE A 212 -11.48 -40.89 -6.11
N GLU A 213 -10.19 -41.03 -6.41
CA GLU A 213 -9.12 -40.41 -5.66
C GLU A 213 -8.94 -38.96 -6.12
N LYS A 214 -9.33 -38.01 -5.25
CA LYS A 214 -9.39 -36.59 -5.57
C LYS A 214 -8.23 -35.80 -4.94
N GLN A 215 -7.51 -35.05 -5.76
CA GLN A 215 -6.39 -34.19 -5.38
C GLN A 215 -6.87 -32.85 -4.83
N VAL A 216 -6.55 -32.54 -3.58
CA VAL A 216 -6.97 -31.31 -2.90
C VAL A 216 -5.82 -30.55 -2.25
N GLY A 217 -4.57 -30.98 -2.50
CA GLY A 217 -3.38 -30.37 -1.94
C GLY A 217 -3.25 -28.87 -2.24
N PHE A 218 -2.66 -28.14 -1.29
CA PHE A 218 -2.49 -26.69 -1.36
C PHE A 218 -1.76 -26.22 -2.64
N LEU A 219 -0.76 -26.98 -3.10
CA LEU A 219 0.01 -26.64 -4.30
C LEU A 219 -0.79 -26.85 -5.60
N TRP A 220 -1.79 -27.73 -5.58
CA TRP A 220 -2.60 -28.02 -6.75
C TRP A 220 -3.79 -27.09 -6.89
N ALA A 221 -3.94 -26.12 -5.98
CA ALA A 221 -4.98 -25.12 -6.01
C ALA A 221 -4.54 -23.89 -6.84
N PRO A 222 -5.13 -23.62 -8.03
CA PRO A 222 -4.73 -22.52 -8.91
C PRO A 222 -4.86 -21.13 -8.27
N ASN A 223 -5.80 -20.96 -7.33
CA ASN A 223 -5.96 -19.73 -6.57
C ASN A 223 -4.82 -19.48 -5.57
N TRP A 224 -3.96 -20.47 -5.30
CA TRP A 224 -2.74 -20.28 -4.49
C TRP A 224 -1.50 -20.19 -5.36
N THR A 225 -1.31 -21.12 -6.29
CA THR A 225 -0.12 -21.17 -7.13
C THR A 225 -0.07 -20.10 -8.20
N PHE A 226 -1.18 -19.84 -8.92
CA PHE A 226 -1.16 -18.82 -9.96
C PHE A 226 -1.53 -17.45 -9.42
N LEU A 227 -2.63 -17.36 -8.65
CA LEU A 227 -3.12 -16.07 -8.17
C LEU A 227 -2.13 -15.40 -7.21
N PHE A 228 -1.75 -16.04 -6.10
CA PHE A 228 -0.93 -15.39 -5.07
C PHE A 228 0.56 -15.39 -5.38
N MET A 229 1.11 -16.40 -6.06
CA MET A 229 2.54 -16.41 -6.42
C MET A 229 2.88 -15.65 -7.70
N VAL A 230 1.94 -15.50 -8.65
CA VAL A 230 2.27 -14.93 -9.97
C VAL A 230 1.43 -13.70 -10.30
N LEU A 231 0.12 -13.86 -10.43
CA LEU A 231 -0.76 -12.82 -10.97
C LEU A 231 -0.84 -11.59 -10.07
N LEU A 232 -0.94 -11.80 -8.75
CA LEU A 232 -1.09 -10.71 -7.80
C LEU A 232 0.21 -9.90 -7.60
N PRO A 233 1.41 -10.51 -7.45
CA PRO A 233 2.67 -9.78 -7.49
C PRO A 233 2.86 -8.96 -8.77
N LEU A 234 2.53 -9.53 -9.94
CA LEU A 234 2.58 -8.81 -11.21
C LEU A 234 1.62 -7.63 -11.24
N PHE A 235 0.39 -7.81 -10.72
CA PHE A 235 -0.59 -6.74 -10.63
C PHE A 235 -0.03 -5.56 -9.82
N PHE A 236 0.55 -5.84 -8.64
CA PHE A 236 1.15 -4.80 -7.80
C PHE A 236 2.32 -4.10 -8.49
N ALA A 237 3.18 -4.83 -9.20
CA ALA A 237 4.29 -4.24 -9.94
C ALA A 237 3.79 -3.22 -10.98
N VAL A 238 2.75 -3.57 -11.75
CA VAL A 238 2.16 -2.69 -12.76
C VAL A 238 1.48 -1.47 -12.12
N VAL A 239 0.76 -1.65 -11.01
CA VAL A 239 0.14 -0.51 -10.28
C VAL A 239 1.19 0.45 -9.75
N ILE A 240 2.29 -0.06 -9.18
CA ILE A 240 3.40 0.75 -8.67
C ILE A 240 4.06 1.53 -9.81
N GLU A 241 4.36 0.87 -10.94
CA GLU A 241 4.92 1.54 -12.11
C GLU A 241 4.00 2.65 -12.61
N LEU A 242 2.70 2.39 -12.67
CA LEU A 242 1.74 3.36 -13.17
C LEU A 242 1.54 4.55 -12.22
N LEU A 243 1.49 4.28 -10.91
CA LEU A 243 1.44 5.30 -9.87
C LEU A 243 2.72 6.17 -9.89
N GLY A 244 3.88 5.52 -10.03
CA GLY A 244 5.17 6.19 -10.17
C GLY A 244 5.22 7.11 -11.39
N PHE A 245 4.84 6.59 -12.56
CA PHE A 245 4.73 7.34 -13.81
C PHE A 245 3.77 8.54 -13.66
N TRP A 246 2.58 8.32 -13.11
CA TRP A 246 1.60 9.40 -12.96
C TRP A 246 2.12 10.53 -12.06
N LYS A 247 2.67 10.19 -10.89
CA LYS A 247 3.12 11.19 -9.90
C LYS A 247 4.35 11.98 -10.35
N HIS A 248 5.30 11.36 -11.03
CA HIS A 248 6.61 11.96 -11.31
C HIS A 248 6.77 12.48 -12.73
N ASP A 249 5.92 12.04 -13.67
CA ASP A 249 6.07 12.38 -15.09
C ASP A 249 4.74 12.81 -15.70
N GLY A 250 3.79 11.88 -15.86
CA GLY A 250 2.55 12.10 -16.61
C GLY A 250 1.72 13.28 -16.11
N ARG A 251 1.56 13.43 -14.78
CA ARG A 251 0.79 14.54 -14.21
C ARG A 251 1.49 15.88 -14.33
N LEU A 252 2.82 15.92 -14.16
CA LEU A 252 3.60 17.17 -14.23
C LEU A 252 3.63 17.75 -15.64
N ARG A 253 3.65 16.90 -16.67
CA ARG A 253 3.58 17.34 -18.07
C ARG A 253 2.26 18.02 -18.42
N LEU A 254 1.18 17.68 -17.71
CA LEU A 254 -0.16 18.23 -17.93
C LEU A 254 -0.48 19.45 -17.05
N LEU A 255 0.38 19.79 -16.08
CA LEU A 255 0.21 20.96 -15.22
C LEU A 255 0.90 22.19 -15.83
N ALA A 256 0.22 23.34 -15.74
CA ALA A 256 0.80 24.64 -16.05
C ALA A 256 1.98 24.95 -15.11
N GLU A 257 2.94 25.76 -15.57
CA GLU A 257 4.21 26.01 -14.88
C GLU A 257 4.02 26.51 -13.42
N ALA A 258 2.98 27.31 -13.18
CA ALA A 258 2.62 27.82 -11.85
C ALA A 258 2.06 26.73 -10.89
N ASP A 259 1.37 25.72 -11.44
CA ASP A 259 0.74 24.65 -10.65
C ASP A 259 1.68 23.46 -10.38
N ARG A 260 2.79 23.34 -11.13
CA ARG A 260 3.82 22.31 -10.92
C ARG A 260 4.41 22.37 -9.51
N VAL A 261 4.60 23.58 -8.97
CA VAL A 261 5.14 23.83 -7.61
C VAL A 261 4.17 23.41 -6.50
N ARG A 262 2.86 23.44 -6.76
CA ARG A 262 1.79 23.09 -5.79
C ARG A 262 1.27 21.65 -5.94
N SER A 263 1.83 20.90 -6.89
CA SER A 263 1.31 19.62 -7.38
C SER A 263 1.31 18.50 -6.32
N GLY A 264 2.33 18.43 -5.45
CA GLY A 264 2.46 17.39 -4.43
C GLY A 264 1.30 17.39 -3.42
N ASP A 265 0.90 18.58 -2.96
CA ASP A 265 -0.16 18.77 -1.97
C ASP A 265 -1.56 18.55 -2.57
N ALA A 266 -1.72 18.78 -3.87
CA ALA A 266 -3.01 18.56 -4.55
C ALA A 266 -3.34 17.06 -4.72
N TRP A 267 -2.35 16.19 -4.93
CA TRP A 267 -2.56 14.74 -5.03
C TRP A 267 -2.99 14.13 -3.69
N THR A 268 -2.32 14.52 -2.61
CA THR A 268 -2.63 14.04 -1.26
C THR A 268 -4.03 14.48 -0.82
N LEU A 269 -4.45 15.69 -1.19
CA LEU A 269 -5.80 16.20 -0.91
C LEU A 269 -6.89 15.42 -1.68
N HIS A 270 -6.67 15.11 -2.96
CA HIS A 270 -7.56 14.24 -3.74
C HIS A 270 -7.66 12.82 -3.14
N LEU A 271 -6.55 12.29 -2.62
CA LEU A 271 -6.53 10.99 -1.98
C LEU A 271 -7.31 10.97 -0.65
N GLN A 272 -7.24 12.05 0.12
CA GLN A 272 -8.01 12.19 1.36
C GLN A 272 -9.52 12.27 1.10
N ALA A 273 -9.95 12.90 0.00
CA ALA A 273 -11.35 12.93 -0.39
C ALA A 273 -11.93 11.52 -0.60
N ASN A 274 -11.10 10.56 -1.05
CA ASN A 274 -11.49 9.16 -1.25
C ASN A 274 -11.29 8.25 -0.03
N SER A 275 -10.95 8.81 1.14
CA SER A 275 -10.60 8.04 2.36
C SER A 275 -11.70 7.06 2.81
N GLN A 276 -12.97 7.42 2.62
CA GLN A 276 -14.10 6.55 2.97
C GLN A 276 -14.12 5.24 2.18
N THR A 277 -13.73 5.28 0.90
CA THR A 277 -13.70 4.08 0.04
C THR A 277 -12.62 3.10 0.49
N TYR A 278 -11.45 3.60 0.92
CA TYR A 278 -10.40 2.76 1.50
C TYR A 278 -10.84 2.09 2.79
N TRP A 279 -11.55 2.82 3.67
CA TRP A 279 -12.10 2.25 4.90
C TRP A 279 -13.19 1.20 4.64
N ALA A 280 -14.10 1.47 3.70
CA ALA A 280 -15.14 0.52 3.32
C ALA A 280 -14.52 -0.80 2.81
N VAL A 281 -13.57 -0.71 1.89
CA VAL A 281 -12.86 -1.89 1.36
C VAL A 281 -12.05 -2.59 2.44
N PHE A 282 -11.39 -1.86 3.36
CA PHE A 282 -10.67 -2.44 4.49
C PHE A 282 -11.59 -3.30 5.37
N LEU A 283 -12.75 -2.75 5.74
CA LEU A 283 -13.72 -3.47 6.55
C LEU A 283 -14.27 -4.69 5.81
N ILE A 284 -14.66 -4.53 4.54
CA ILE A 284 -15.17 -5.65 3.73
C ILE A 284 -14.12 -6.76 3.61
N CYS A 285 -12.87 -6.42 3.29
CA CYS A 285 -11.83 -7.43 3.09
C CYS A 285 -11.42 -8.09 4.40
N ILE A 286 -11.04 -7.32 5.42
CA ILE A 286 -10.46 -7.89 6.65
C ILE A 286 -11.54 -8.49 7.55
N LEU A 287 -12.65 -7.78 7.77
CA LEU A 287 -13.71 -8.26 8.67
C LEU A 287 -14.58 -9.31 7.99
N PHE A 288 -15.17 -8.99 6.83
CA PHE A 288 -16.13 -9.91 6.21
C PHE A 288 -15.45 -11.05 5.47
N ALA A 289 -14.55 -10.76 4.52
CA ALA A 289 -13.89 -11.80 3.72
C ALA A 289 -12.78 -12.53 4.50
N GLY A 290 -12.16 -11.87 5.49
CA GLY A 290 -11.16 -12.48 6.37
C GLY A 290 -11.81 -13.23 7.52
N VAL A 291 -12.37 -12.50 8.49
CA VAL A 291 -12.86 -13.09 9.75
C VAL A 291 -14.18 -13.84 9.58
N VAL A 292 -15.24 -13.19 9.09
CA VAL A 292 -16.57 -13.81 9.02
C VAL A 292 -16.58 -15.01 8.07
N GLN A 293 -15.95 -14.88 6.90
CA GLN A 293 -15.86 -15.98 5.94
C GLN A 293 -14.99 -17.13 6.48
N TRP A 294 -13.88 -16.86 7.18
CA TRP A 294 -13.11 -17.91 7.83
C TRP A 294 -13.92 -18.65 8.89
N ILE A 295 -14.68 -17.92 9.72
CA ILE A 295 -15.54 -18.52 10.75
C ILE A 295 -16.56 -19.45 10.10
N GLY A 296 -17.29 -18.98 9.09
CA GLY A 296 -18.36 -19.75 8.46
C GLY A 296 -17.89 -20.90 7.57
N VAL A 297 -16.80 -20.71 6.82
CA VAL A 297 -16.36 -21.65 5.77
C VAL A 297 -15.30 -22.64 6.27
N GLN A 298 -14.59 -22.33 7.36
CA GLN A 298 -13.51 -23.19 7.88
C GLN A 298 -13.71 -23.52 9.36
N LEU A 299 -13.84 -22.53 10.23
CA LEU A 299 -13.84 -22.79 11.68
C LEU A 299 -15.04 -23.64 12.14
N ILE A 300 -16.26 -23.23 11.80
CA ILE A 300 -17.48 -23.96 12.19
C ILE A 300 -17.46 -25.39 11.60
N PRO A 301 -17.20 -25.60 10.28
CA PRO A 301 -17.08 -26.94 9.73
C PRO A 301 -16.02 -27.81 10.41
N LEU A 302 -14.86 -27.25 10.76
CA LEU A 302 -13.81 -27.99 11.46
C LEU A 302 -14.19 -28.39 12.90
N LEU A 303 -14.98 -27.56 13.59
CA LEU A 303 -15.44 -27.83 14.95
C LEU A 303 -16.61 -28.82 15.00
N GLU A 304 -17.57 -28.66 14.09
CA GLU A 304 -18.79 -29.46 14.02
C GLU A 304 -18.65 -30.70 13.13
N GLN A 305 -17.50 -30.86 12.47
CA GLN A 305 -17.25 -31.91 11.46
C GLN A 305 -18.27 -31.90 10.31
N ALA A 306 -18.82 -30.72 10.00
CA ALA A 306 -19.80 -30.54 8.93
C ALA A 306 -19.14 -30.64 7.55
N GLN A 307 -19.84 -31.25 6.59
CA GLN A 307 -19.36 -31.49 5.21
C GLN A 307 -20.15 -30.70 4.16
N ASP A 308 -20.73 -29.56 4.55
CA ASP A 308 -21.55 -28.70 3.68
C ASP A 308 -20.76 -28.02 2.53
N PHE A 309 -19.43 -28.03 2.63
CA PHE A 309 -18.51 -27.46 1.64
C PHE A 309 -17.67 -28.55 0.99
N ALA A 310 -17.30 -28.36 -0.27
CA ALA A 310 -16.42 -29.28 -0.99
C ALA A 310 -15.09 -29.45 -0.22
N PRO A 311 -14.66 -30.70 0.07
CA PRO A 311 -13.43 -30.94 0.79
C PRO A 311 -12.24 -30.30 0.09
N SER A 312 -11.45 -29.55 0.85
CA SER A 312 -10.25 -28.85 0.38
C SER A 312 -9.10 -29.12 1.35
N TRP A 313 -7.87 -28.71 1.02
CA TRP A 313 -6.73 -28.77 1.94
C TRP A 313 -7.02 -28.17 3.34
N GLY A 314 -7.96 -27.22 3.45
CA GLY A 314 -8.30 -26.57 4.73
C GLY A 314 -9.25 -27.39 5.61
N THR A 315 -10.09 -28.22 4.98
CA THR A 315 -11.10 -29.05 5.65
C THR A 315 -10.78 -30.55 5.60
N ILE A 316 -9.65 -30.93 4.99
CA ILE A 316 -9.26 -32.33 4.81
C ILE A 316 -9.06 -33.06 6.13
N GLY A 317 -8.74 -32.36 7.22
CA GLY A 317 -8.63 -32.94 8.56
C GLY A 317 -9.92 -33.56 9.09
N ILE A 318 -11.09 -33.24 8.51
CA ILE A 318 -12.37 -33.90 8.81
C ILE A 318 -12.38 -35.34 8.27
N ILE A 319 -11.79 -35.56 7.09
CA ILE A 319 -11.79 -36.86 6.38
C ILE A 319 -10.53 -37.68 6.70
N ARG A 320 -9.38 -37.00 6.79
CA ARG A 320 -8.04 -37.57 7.02
C ARG A 320 -7.40 -36.96 8.27
N PRO A 321 -7.94 -37.25 9.48
CA PRO A 321 -7.38 -36.73 10.73
C PRO A 321 -5.99 -37.29 11.04
N ASP A 322 -5.58 -38.37 10.35
CA ASP A 322 -4.25 -38.97 10.42
C ASP A 322 -3.15 -38.05 9.86
N ILE A 323 -3.49 -37.16 8.91
CA ILE A 323 -2.53 -36.24 8.29
C ILE A 323 -2.54 -34.88 8.98
N LEU A 324 -3.73 -34.33 9.23
CA LEU A 324 -3.89 -32.98 9.76
C LEU A 324 -4.85 -32.96 10.94
N SER A 325 -4.33 -32.61 12.12
CA SER A 325 -5.15 -32.44 13.32
C SER A 325 -6.03 -31.19 13.22
N THR A 326 -7.21 -31.24 13.84
CA THR A 326 -8.17 -30.11 13.84
C THR A 326 -7.55 -28.79 14.33
N PRO A 327 -6.77 -28.75 15.43
CA PRO A 327 -6.15 -27.49 15.87
C PRO A 327 -5.13 -26.93 14.86
N ALA A 328 -4.34 -27.81 14.23
CA ALA A 328 -3.40 -27.39 13.20
C ALA A 328 -4.11 -26.86 11.95
N ALA A 329 -5.22 -27.50 11.53
CA ALA A 329 -6.06 -27.03 10.44
C ALA A 329 -6.65 -25.64 10.72
N ILE A 330 -7.17 -25.40 11.93
CA ILE A 330 -7.71 -24.11 12.35
C ILE A 330 -6.66 -23.01 12.25
N VAL A 331 -5.45 -23.25 12.79
CA VAL A 331 -4.36 -22.25 12.77
C VAL A 331 -3.90 -21.98 11.34
N PHE A 332 -3.69 -23.03 10.54
CA PHE A 332 -3.25 -22.87 9.16
C PHE A 332 -4.26 -22.11 8.31
N THR A 333 -5.54 -22.48 8.39
CA THR A 333 -6.61 -21.80 7.65
C THR A 333 -6.81 -20.36 8.13
N ALA A 334 -6.64 -20.06 9.42
CA ALA A 334 -6.69 -18.69 9.93
C ALA A 334 -5.58 -17.81 9.32
N LEU A 335 -4.35 -18.32 9.28
CA LEU A 335 -3.21 -17.63 8.66
C LEU A 335 -3.45 -17.43 7.15
N ALA A 336 -3.94 -18.47 6.47
CA ALA A 336 -4.28 -18.40 5.05
C ALA A 336 -5.34 -17.33 4.78
N TYR A 337 -6.44 -17.30 5.55
CA TYR A 337 -7.50 -16.31 5.38
C TYR A 337 -7.05 -14.89 5.72
N LEU A 338 -6.23 -14.68 6.75
CA LEU A 338 -5.65 -13.38 7.07
C LEU A 338 -4.75 -12.87 5.93
N TYR A 339 -3.93 -13.76 5.36
CA TYR A 339 -3.10 -13.44 4.20
C TYR A 339 -3.94 -13.12 2.98
N MET A 340 -4.97 -13.93 2.67
CA MET A 340 -5.90 -13.69 1.57
C MET A 340 -6.61 -12.35 1.72
N SER A 341 -7.19 -12.06 2.88
CA SER A 341 -7.94 -10.82 3.13
C SER A 341 -7.06 -9.58 3.02
N THR A 342 -5.83 -9.65 3.53
CA THR A 342 -4.85 -8.57 3.43
C THR A 342 -4.43 -8.33 1.98
N SER A 343 -4.21 -9.41 1.23
CA SER A 343 -3.85 -9.37 -0.18
C SER A 343 -4.97 -8.81 -1.05
N PHE A 344 -6.23 -9.21 -0.80
CA PHE A 344 -7.39 -8.65 -1.51
C PHE A 344 -7.67 -7.19 -1.13
N TYR A 345 -7.46 -6.80 0.13
CA TYR A 345 -7.52 -5.39 0.52
C TYR A 345 -6.55 -4.56 -0.33
N LEU A 346 -5.30 -5.02 -0.46
CA LEU A 346 -4.29 -4.35 -1.28
C LEU A 346 -4.68 -4.36 -2.76
N LEU A 347 -5.25 -5.45 -3.28
CA LEU A 347 -5.76 -5.51 -4.66
C LEU A 347 -6.80 -4.41 -4.91
N PHE A 348 -7.83 -4.32 -4.07
CA PHE A 348 -8.87 -3.30 -4.21
C PHE A 348 -8.33 -1.89 -3.98
N ALA A 349 -7.39 -1.70 -3.05
CA ALA A 349 -6.68 -0.43 -2.90
C ALA A 349 -5.93 -0.04 -4.19
N GLY A 350 -5.31 -1.00 -4.87
CA GLY A 350 -4.71 -0.81 -6.19
C GLY A 350 -5.74 -0.39 -7.24
N LEU A 351 -6.91 -1.03 -7.28
CA LEU A 351 -8.01 -0.64 -8.18
C LEU A 351 -8.52 0.79 -7.90
N ILE A 352 -8.63 1.19 -6.63
CA ILE A 352 -8.99 2.57 -6.24
C ILE A 352 -7.92 3.56 -6.71
N LEU A 353 -6.64 3.22 -6.60
CA LEU A 353 -5.55 4.06 -7.10
C LEU A 353 -5.64 4.22 -8.63
N LEU A 354 -5.85 3.14 -9.37
CA LEU A 354 -6.05 3.18 -10.83
C LEU A 354 -7.23 4.08 -11.21
N HIS A 355 -8.37 3.93 -10.51
CA HIS A 355 -9.53 4.80 -10.71
C HIS A 355 -9.20 6.27 -10.44
N THR A 356 -8.47 6.55 -9.36
CA THR A 356 -8.07 7.91 -8.98
C THR A 356 -7.15 8.54 -10.01
N ILE A 357 -6.20 7.78 -10.57
CA ILE A 357 -5.32 8.22 -11.67
C ILE A 357 -6.16 8.60 -12.91
N ILE A 358 -7.08 7.73 -13.33
CA ILE A 358 -7.97 7.98 -14.47
C ILE A 358 -8.82 9.24 -14.23
N HIS A 359 -9.40 9.37 -13.03
CA HIS A 359 -10.23 10.50 -12.69
C HIS A 359 -9.45 11.82 -12.69
N ASP A 360 -8.23 11.83 -12.15
CA ASP A 360 -7.35 13.01 -12.13
C ASP A 360 -6.94 13.41 -13.56
N LEU A 361 -6.56 12.44 -14.40
CA LEU A 361 -6.26 12.68 -15.82
C LEU A 361 -7.46 13.31 -16.55
N TRP A 362 -8.64 12.74 -16.38
CA TRP A 362 -9.86 13.25 -17.03
C TRP A 362 -10.18 14.68 -16.58
N LYS A 363 -10.03 14.98 -15.28
CA LYS A 363 -10.25 16.32 -14.73
C LYS A 363 -9.27 17.34 -15.29
N LEU A 364 -7.99 16.98 -15.41
CA LEU A 364 -6.96 17.84 -16.01
C LEU A 364 -7.25 18.12 -17.48
N LYS A 365 -7.57 17.07 -18.26
CA LYS A 365 -7.95 17.20 -19.67
C LYS A 365 -9.15 18.14 -19.87
N ARG A 366 -10.20 17.99 -19.06
CA ARG A 366 -11.40 18.84 -19.15
C ARG A 366 -11.12 20.29 -18.75
N GLY A 367 -10.26 20.51 -17.76
CA GLY A 367 -9.82 21.84 -17.35
C GLY A 367 -9.13 22.60 -18.49
N THR A 368 -8.24 21.93 -19.22
CA THR A 368 -7.55 22.51 -20.38
C THR A 368 -8.48 22.82 -21.55
N GLU A 369 -9.47 21.96 -21.83
CA GLU A 369 -10.46 22.20 -22.89
C GLU A 369 -11.34 23.43 -22.62
N LEU A 370 -11.73 23.64 -21.35
CA LEU A 370 -12.57 24.78 -20.94
C LEU A 370 -11.84 26.12 -20.98
N LEU A 371 -10.53 26.13 -20.73
CA LEU A 371 -9.72 27.34 -20.76
C LEU A 371 -9.45 27.85 -22.19
N GLY A 372 -9.89 27.12 -23.22
CA GLY A 372 -9.67 27.50 -24.62
C GLY A 372 -8.20 27.57 -25.00
N GLU A 373 -7.30 27.04 -24.15
CA GLU A 373 -5.87 26.96 -24.43
C GLU A 373 -5.67 25.94 -25.55
N GLN A 374 -5.70 26.43 -26.78
CA GLN A 374 -5.45 25.70 -28.01
C GLN A 374 -3.98 25.25 -28.16
N ARG A 375 -3.25 25.11 -27.05
CA ARG A 375 -2.07 24.25 -27.01
C ARG A 375 -2.58 22.82 -27.03
N ALA A 376 -2.73 22.28 -28.23
CA ALA A 376 -2.73 20.84 -28.45
C ALA A 376 -1.41 20.30 -27.90
N TRP A 377 -1.37 19.98 -26.60
CA TRP A 377 -0.25 19.26 -26.00
C TRP A 377 -0.18 17.91 -26.72
N PRO A 378 0.85 17.65 -27.54
CA PRO A 378 0.91 16.42 -28.35
C PRO A 378 0.87 15.15 -27.48
N ASP A 379 1.25 15.29 -26.21
CA ASP A 379 1.50 14.23 -25.24
C ASP A 379 0.24 13.75 -24.47
N THR A 380 -0.89 14.48 -24.46
CA THR A 380 -2.06 14.08 -23.64
C THR A 380 -2.66 12.73 -24.09
N SER A 381 -2.73 12.52 -25.41
CA SER A 381 -3.22 11.25 -25.98
C SER A 381 -2.26 10.08 -25.72
N GLU A 382 -0.95 10.35 -25.67
CA GLU A 382 0.10 9.37 -25.39
C GLU A 382 0.11 8.98 -23.90
N ILE A 383 0.04 9.96 -23.00
CA ILE A 383 -0.11 9.76 -21.55
C ILE A 383 -1.38 8.95 -21.26
N GLY A 384 -2.51 9.34 -21.87
CA GLY A 384 -3.77 8.60 -21.73
C GLY A 384 -3.66 7.16 -22.20
N LEU A 385 -2.97 6.91 -23.32
CA LEU A 385 -2.77 5.57 -23.86
C LEU A 385 -1.88 4.74 -22.94
N ARG A 386 -0.79 5.31 -22.42
CA ARG A 386 0.10 4.62 -21.47
C ARG A 386 -0.65 4.23 -20.19
N ILE A 387 -1.49 5.12 -19.66
CA ILE A 387 -2.32 4.83 -18.49
C ILE A 387 -3.30 3.71 -18.80
N MET A 388 -4.02 3.77 -19.93
CA MET A 388 -4.97 2.73 -20.29
C MET A 388 -4.32 1.38 -20.59
N ARG A 389 -3.12 1.36 -21.17
CA ARG A 389 -2.32 0.13 -21.33
C ARG A 389 -1.97 -0.49 -19.97
N GLY A 390 -1.59 0.32 -18.98
CA GLY A 390 -1.34 -0.14 -17.61
C GLY A 390 -2.62 -0.66 -16.93
N VAL A 391 -3.72 0.08 -17.01
CA VAL A 391 -5.03 -0.32 -16.47
C VAL A 391 -5.53 -1.61 -17.13
N PHE A 392 -5.33 -1.77 -18.44
CA PHE A 392 -5.65 -3.00 -19.15
C PHE A 392 -4.85 -4.19 -18.62
N ARG A 393 -3.52 -4.06 -18.47
CA ARG A 393 -2.66 -5.11 -17.89
C ARG A 393 -3.12 -5.50 -16.49
N CYS A 394 -3.40 -4.52 -15.64
CA CYS A 394 -3.96 -4.76 -14.31
C CYS A 394 -5.31 -5.49 -14.38
N SER A 395 -6.18 -5.09 -15.30
CA SER A 395 -7.52 -5.70 -15.45
C SER A 395 -7.42 -7.15 -15.90
N VAL A 396 -6.55 -7.45 -16.87
CA VAL A 396 -6.29 -8.82 -17.31
C VAL A 396 -5.77 -9.67 -16.15
N LEU A 397 -4.76 -9.21 -15.40
CA LEU A 397 -4.18 -9.95 -14.28
C LEU A 397 -5.22 -10.26 -13.19
N VAL A 398 -6.07 -9.29 -12.85
CA VAL A 398 -7.10 -9.46 -11.82
C VAL A 398 -8.25 -10.36 -12.29
N VAL A 399 -8.68 -10.27 -13.56
CA VAL A 399 -9.71 -11.18 -14.09
C VAL A 399 -9.18 -12.62 -14.20
N LEU A 400 -7.93 -12.81 -14.63
CA LEU A 400 -7.26 -14.13 -14.59
C LEU A 400 -7.18 -14.68 -13.15
N ALA A 401 -6.91 -13.82 -12.16
CA ALA A 401 -6.92 -14.22 -10.76
C ALA A 401 -8.33 -14.70 -10.33
N ALA A 402 -9.38 -13.95 -10.68
CA ALA A 402 -10.75 -14.36 -10.38
C ALA A 402 -11.18 -15.65 -11.10
N ILE A 403 -10.68 -15.87 -12.33
CA ILE A 403 -10.81 -17.14 -13.05
C ILE A 403 -10.18 -18.27 -12.24
N CYS A 404 -8.96 -18.11 -11.71
CA CYS A 404 -8.34 -19.13 -10.85
C CYS A 404 -9.19 -19.44 -9.60
N MET A 405 -9.81 -18.42 -8.99
CA MET A 405 -10.69 -18.61 -7.84
C MET A 405 -11.95 -19.42 -8.20
N LYS A 406 -12.63 -19.05 -9.29
CA LYS A 406 -13.86 -19.71 -9.73
C LYS A 406 -13.58 -21.11 -10.26
N ALA A 407 -12.54 -21.29 -11.06
CA ALA A 407 -12.15 -22.59 -11.60
C ALA A 407 -11.73 -23.57 -10.50
N GLN A 408 -10.99 -23.13 -9.48
CA GLN A 408 -10.67 -23.97 -8.32
C GLN A 408 -11.95 -24.40 -7.59
N SER A 409 -12.90 -23.48 -7.41
CA SER A 409 -14.18 -23.79 -6.77
C SER A 409 -14.94 -24.85 -7.58
N ALA A 410 -15.18 -24.60 -8.87
CA ALA A 410 -15.87 -25.54 -9.76
C ALA A 410 -15.19 -26.93 -9.78
N TYR A 411 -13.86 -26.96 -9.88
CA TYR A 411 -13.10 -28.21 -9.80
C TYR A 411 -13.40 -28.99 -8.51
N LEU A 412 -13.41 -28.33 -7.35
CA LEU A 412 -13.68 -29.01 -6.07
C LEU A 412 -15.10 -29.60 -6.00
N ALA A 413 -16.10 -29.01 -6.68
CA ALA A 413 -17.44 -29.58 -6.84
C ALA A 413 -17.58 -30.59 -7.98
N SER A 414 -16.59 -30.71 -8.87
CA SER A 414 -16.64 -31.63 -10.02
C SER A 414 -16.30 -33.08 -9.68
N GLN A 415 -16.47 -33.97 -10.66
CA GLN A 415 -16.01 -35.36 -10.57
C GLN A 415 -14.53 -35.57 -10.94
N GLY A 416 -13.80 -34.52 -11.34
CA GLY A 416 -12.40 -34.64 -11.77
C GLY A 416 -11.46 -35.11 -10.65
N PRO A 417 -10.53 -36.05 -10.92
CA PRO A 417 -9.55 -36.53 -9.94
C PRO A 417 -8.49 -35.48 -9.62
N ASP A 418 -8.08 -34.70 -10.61
CA ASP A 418 -7.19 -33.55 -10.47
C ASP A 418 -7.62 -32.41 -11.40
N PHE A 419 -7.14 -31.20 -11.11
CA PHE A 419 -7.54 -29.99 -11.82
C PHE A 419 -7.25 -30.04 -13.32
N VAL A 420 -6.13 -30.63 -13.73
CA VAL A 420 -5.72 -30.69 -15.14
C VAL A 420 -6.56 -31.72 -15.87
N THR A 421 -6.74 -32.90 -15.28
CA THR A 421 -7.59 -33.95 -15.85
C THR A 421 -9.03 -33.48 -16.00
N TRP A 422 -9.57 -32.74 -15.03
CA TRP A 422 -10.90 -32.13 -15.14
C TRP A 422 -11.01 -31.22 -16.37
N LEU A 423 -10.06 -30.30 -16.56
CA LEU A 423 -10.04 -29.38 -17.69
C LEU A 423 -9.89 -30.11 -19.03
N VAL A 424 -9.02 -31.13 -19.09
CA VAL A 424 -8.77 -31.92 -20.30
C VAL A 424 -9.99 -32.76 -20.68
N ARG A 425 -10.69 -33.35 -19.72
CA ARG A 425 -11.94 -34.09 -19.97
C ARG A 425 -13.02 -33.19 -20.55
N ASP A 426 -13.18 -31.99 -20.02
CA ASP A 426 -14.13 -31.01 -20.55
C ASP A 426 -13.78 -30.60 -22.01
N VAL A 427 -12.49 -30.47 -22.35
CA VAL A 427 -12.06 -30.27 -23.74
C VAL A 427 -12.44 -31.45 -24.64
N TRP A 428 -12.28 -32.68 -24.15
CA TRP A 428 -12.64 -33.88 -24.91
C TRP A 428 -14.15 -34.06 -25.08
N ALA A 429 -14.95 -33.69 -24.08
CA ALA A 429 -16.41 -33.68 -24.18
C ALA A 429 -16.89 -32.85 -25.38
N ALA A 430 -16.26 -31.71 -25.62
CA ALA A 430 -16.59 -30.83 -26.75
C ALA A 430 -16.13 -31.35 -28.13
N LEU A 431 -15.04 -32.13 -28.16
CA LEU A 431 -14.39 -32.56 -29.40
C LEU A 431 -14.82 -33.95 -29.88
N ALA A 432 -15.26 -34.82 -28.98
CA ALA A 432 -15.48 -36.23 -29.26
C ALA A 432 -16.86 -36.77 -28.81
N ASP A 433 -17.82 -35.89 -28.49
CA ASP A 433 -19.16 -36.25 -28.00
C ASP A 433 -19.08 -37.22 -26.80
N TYR A 434 -18.18 -36.90 -25.87
CA TYR A 434 -17.90 -37.70 -24.69
C TYR A 434 -18.83 -37.27 -23.55
N ASP A 435 -19.79 -38.14 -23.19
CA ASP A 435 -20.76 -37.91 -22.11
C ASP A 435 -20.11 -38.21 -20.75
N ASP A 436 -19.51 -37.18 -20.13
CA ASP A 436 -19.02 -37.21 -18.75
C ASP A 436 -20.20 -36.82 -17.85
N GLY A 437 -20.94 -37.83 -17.38
CA GLY A 437 -22.23 -37.72 -16.68
C GLY A 437 -22.27 -36.76 -15.48
N ASP A 438 -23.50 -36.56 -14.98
CA ASP A 438 -23.96 -35.56 -14.00
C ASP A 438 -22.87 -34.85 -13.16
N ARG A 439 -22.75 -33.53 -13.36
CA ARG A 439 -21.46 -32.84 -13.26
C ARG A 439 -21.15 -32.16 -11.94
N THR A 440 -22.09 -32.08 -11.02
CA THR A 440 -21.93 -31.12 -9.93
C THR A 440 -22.61 -31.64 -8.67
N PHE A 441 -21.85 -31.69 -7.58
CA PHE A 441 -22.40 -31.92 -6.25
C PHE A 441 -22.95 -30.60 -5.69
N ASP A 442 -24.07 -30.68 -4.95
CA ASP A 442 -24.71 -29.53 -4.26
C ASP A 442 -23.84 -29.02 -3.10
N TYR A 443 -22.74 -28.34 -3.41
CA TYR A 443 -21.90 -27.65 -2.44
C TYR A 443 -22.16 -26.15 -2.45
N ILE A 444 -22.16 -25.54 -1.25
CA ILE A 444 -22.16 -24.08 -1.14
C ILE A 444 -20.79 -23.56 -1.60
N MET A 445 -20.77 -22.58 -2.51
CA MET A 445 -19.52 -22.06 -3.09
C MET A 445 -19.33 -20.55 -2.86
N PRO A 446 -18.91 -20.12 -1.64
CA PRO A 446 -18.75 -18.70 -1.29
C PRO A 446 -17.76 -17.94 -2.18
N THR A 447 -16.77 -18.65 -2.72
CA THR A 447 -15.75 -18.14 -3.65
C THR A 447 -16.33 -17.68 -5.00
N HIS A 448 -17.51 -18.15 -5.39
CA HIS A 448 -18.20 -17.63 -6.58
C HIS A 448 -18.61 -16.17 -6.37
N TYR A 449 -19.15 -15.83 -5.21
CA TYR A 449 -19.54 -14.46 -4.89
C TYR A 449 -18.33 -13.53 -4.74
N SER A 450 -17.28 -13.96 -4.03
CA SER A 450 -16.08 -13.12 -3.85
C SER A 450 -15.30 -12.90 -5.15
N SER A 451 -15.14 -13.94 -5.98
CA SER A 451 -14.53 -13.80 -7.30
C SER A 451 -15.36 -12.89 -8.23
N LEU A 452 -16.69 -12.95 -8.14
CA LEU A 452 -17.58 -12.09 -8.91
C LEU A 452 -17.39 -10.62 -8.55
N LEU A 453 -17.32 -10.29 -7.26
CA LEU A 453 -17.06 -8.92 -6.81
C LEU A 453 -15.72 -8.38 -7.33
N VAL A 454 -14.69 -9.22 -7.35
CA VAL A 454 -13.37 -8.87 -7.90
C VAL A 454 -13.47 -8.55 -9.40
N VAL A 455 -14.14 -9.40 -10.18
CA VAL A 455 -14.34 -9.18 -11.63
C VAL A 455 -15.14 -7.91 -11.89
N LEU A 456 -16.28 -7.73 -11.21
CA LEU A 456 -17.16 -6.57 -11.41
C LEU A 456 -16.46 -5.26 -11.05
N SER A 457 -15.73 -5.23 -9.94
CA SER A 457 -14.97 -4.04 -9.52
C SER A 457 -13.88 -3.69 -10.53
N THR A 458 -13.15 -4.69 -11.02
CA THR A 458 -12.10 -4.51 -12.03
C THR A 458 -12.65 -4.02 -13.35
N CYS A 459 -13.71 -4.66 -13.85
CA CYS A 459 -14.38 -4.26 -15.08
C CYS A 459 -14.95 -2.84 -14.95
N SER A 460 -15.49 -2.46 -13.80
CA SER A 460 -16.00 -1.11 -13.54
C SER A 460 -14.90 -0.04 -13.66
N VAL A 461 -13.72 -0.29 -13.10
CA VAL A 461 -12.57 0.64 -13.23
C VAL A 461 -12.10 0.75 -14.68
N PHE A 462 -12.01 -0.38 -15.39
CA PHE A 462 -11.62 -0.41 -16.81
C PHE A 462 -12.62 0.33 -17.70
N VAL A 463 -13.91 0.02 -17.57
CA VAL A 463 -15.01 0.64 -18.33
C VAL A 463 -15.08 2.14 -18.03
N TYR A 464 -14.90 2.55 -16.78
CA TYR A 464 -14.81 3.96 -16.41
C TYR A 464 -13.68 4.67 -17.16
N GLY A 465 -12.49 4.08 -17.24
CA GLY A 465 -11.38 4.60 -18.03
C GLY A 465 -11.67 4.66 -19.53
N ALA A 466 -12.22 3.58 -20.09
CA ALA A 466 -12.57 3.49 -21.50
C ALA A 466 -13.61 4.55 -21.91
N ILE A 467 -14.63 4.80 -21.09
CA ILE A 467 -15.64 5.83 -21.33
C ILE A 467 -15.02 7.22 -21.22
N ARG A 468 -14.27 7.50 -20.15
CA ARG A 468 -13.72 8.86 -19.90
C ARG A 468 -12.64 9.28 -20.89
N LEU A 469 -11.94 8.33 -21.51
CA LEU A 469 -10.88 8.58 -22.49
C LEU A 469 -11.28 8.26 -23.93
N GLY A 470 -12.48 7.72 -24.14
CA GLY A 470 -12.97 7.21 -25.43
C GLY A 470 -13.30 8.27 -26.49
N ASP A 471 -13.44 9.54 -26.10
CA ASP A 471 -13.69 10.65 -27.02
C ASP A 471 -12.47 10.98 -27.90
N ASP A 472 -11.28 10.53 -27.51
CA ASP A 472 -10.06 10.75 -28.28
C ASP A 472 -9.94 9.74 -29.43
N ARG A 473 -10.00 10.25 -30.67
CA ARG A 473 -9.89 9.45 -31.91
C ARG A 473 -8.63 8.60 -31.96
N ARG A 474 -7.50 9.06 -31.39
CA ARG A 474 -6.22 8.31 -31.40
C ARG A 474 -6.27 7.09 -30.46
N LEU A 475 -7.06 7.17 -29.40
CA LEU A 475 -7.23 6.10 -28.42
C LEU A 475 -8.34 5.10 -28.79
N ARG A 476 -9.28 5.46 -29.66
CA ARG A 476 -10.45 4.63 -29.98
C ARG A 476 -10.09 3.22 -30.46
N SER A 477 -9.14 3.10 -31.39
CA SER A 477 -8.73 1.79 -31.93
C SER A 477 -8.09 0.87 -30.87
N PRO A 478 -7.06 1.29 -30.12
CA PRO A 478 -6.49 0.44 -29.07
C PRO A 478 -7.49 0.16 -27.93
N LEU A 479 -8.32 1.13 -27.54
CA LEU A 479 -9.35 0.92 -26.51
C LEU A 479 -10.40 -0.11 -26.91
N TRP A 480 -10.80 -0.14 -28.18
CA TRP A 480 -11.73 -1.16 -28.69
C TRP A 480 -11.16 -2.56 -28.56
N LYS A 481 -9.89 -2.76 -28.98
CA LYS A 481 -9.21 -4.06 -28.86
C LYS A 481 -9.10 -4.52 -27.41
N MET A 482 -8.67 -3.63 -26.51
CA MET A 482 -8.59 -3.91 -25.07
C MET A 482 -9.97 -4.29 -24.50
N SER A 483 -11.01 -3.55 -24.88
CA SER A 483 -12.38 -3.80 -24.42
C SER A 483 -12.91 -5.15 -24.90
N ALA A 484 -12.58 -5.56 -26.14
CA ALA A 484 -12.93 -6.87 -26.66
C ALA A 484 -12.27 -8.00 -25.84
N VAL A 485 -10.99 -7.86 -25.48
CA VAL A 485 -10.28 -8.87 -24.64
C VAL A 485 -10.86 -8.94 -23.24
N ILE A 486 -11.12 -7.79 -22.58
CA ILE A 486 -11.74 -7.78 -21.25
C ILE A 486 -13.17 -8.34 -21.30
N GLY A 487 -13.95 -8.01 -22.34
CA GLY A 487 -15.28 -8.57 -22.54
C GLY A 487 -15.24 -10.09 -22.75
N LEU A 488 -14.30 -10.58 -23.56
CA LEU A 488 -14.09 -12.01 -23.77
C LEU A 488 -13.71 -12.72 -22.46
N LEU A 489 -12.76 -12.17 -21.69
CA LEU A 489 -12.40 -12.69 -20.37
C LEU A 489 -13.58 -12.74 -19.40
N PHE A 490 -14.42 -11.69 -19.38
CA PHE A 490 -15.61 -11.63 -18.55
C PHE A 490 -16.61 -12.73 -18.94
N VAL A 491 -16.86 -12.89 -20.24
CA VAL A 491 -17.74 -13.94 -20.77
C VAL A 491 -17.17 -15.33 -20.43
N SER A 492 -15.89 -15.58 -20.68
CA SER A 492 -15.23 -16.83 -20.29
C SER A 492 -15.34 -17.11 -18.80
N TYR A 493 -15.15 -16.10 -17.95
CA TYR A 493 -15.34 -16.23 -16.50
C TYR A 493 -16.78 -16.63 -16.15
N MET A 494 -17.79 -16.02 -16.77
CA MET A 494 -19.19 -16.36 -16.52
C MET A 494 -19.52 -17.80 -16.89
N LEU A 495 -18.94 -18.26 -18.00
CA LEU A 495 -19.20 -19.57 -18.58
C LEU A 495 -18.42 -20.72 -17.95
N ILE A 496 -17.53 -20.46 -16.99
CA ILE A 496 -16.85 -21.53 -16.24
C ILE A 496 -17.90 -22.46 -15.61
N ASP A 497 -17.80 -23.75 -15.94
CA ASP A 497 -18.68 -24.82 -15.46
C ASP A 497 -20.15 -24.69 -15.90
N ALA A 498 -20.43 -23.90 -16.94
CA ALA A 498 -21.80 -23.68 -17.43
C ALA A 498 -22.24 -24.67 -18.52
N PHE A 499 -21.30 -25.22 -19.29
CA PHE A 499 -21.55 -26.17 -20.39
C PHE A 499 -20.27 -26.92 -20.77
N ASP A 500 -20.41 -28.04 -21.48
CA ASP A 500 -19.35 -28.90 -22.00
C ASP A 500 -18.39 -28.15 -22.93
N GLY A 501 -17.11 -28.15 -22.64
CA GLY A 501 -16.12 -27.50 -23.49
C GLY A 501 -15.88 -26.03 -23.20
N PHE A 502 -16.41 -25.50 -22.09
CA PHE A 502 -16.06 -24.17 -21.63
C PHE A 502 -14.54 -23.97 -21.50
N SER A 503 -13.80 -25.06 -21.23
CA SER A 503 -12.34 -25.08 -21.11
C SER A 503 -11.64 -24.65 -22.40
N VAL A 504 -12.18 -24.96 -23.58
CA VAL A 504 -11.60 -24.52 -24.86
C VAL A 504 -11.63 -23.00 -24.96
N LEU A 505 -12.79 -22.40 -24.69
CA LEU A 505 -12.96 -20.96 -24.68
C LEU A 505 -12.06 -20.32 -23.61
N LEU A 506 -11.97 -20.93 -22.43
CA LEU A 506 -11.14 -20.45 -21.33
C LEU A 506 -9.65 -20.43 -21.70
N ILE A 507 -9.11 -21.52 -22.27
CA ILE A 507 -7.71 -21.62 -22.68
C ILE A 507 -7.39 -20.60 -23.77
N VAL A 508 -8.21 -20.53 -24.83
CA VAL A 508 -7.99 -19.58 -25.93
C VAL A 508 -8.00 -18.14 -25.41
N THR A 509 -8.98 -17.81 -24.56
CA THR A 509 -9.10 -16.47 -23.99
C THR A 509 -7.94 -16.13 -23.06
N ALA A 510 -7.50 -17.08 -22.23
CA ALA A 510 -6.34 -16.91 -21.37
C ALA A 510 -5.04 -16.68 -22.17
N LEU A 511 -4.86 -17.37 -23.30
CA LEU A 511 -3.72 -17.16 -24.20
C LEU A 511 -3.74 -15.76 -24.83
N ILE A 512 -4.89 -15.34 -25.37
CA ILE A 512 -5.06 -13.99 -25.94
C ILE A 512 -4.79 -12.91 -24.88
N ALA A 513 -5.32 -13.10 -23.68
CA ALA A 513 -5.12 -12.20 -22.55
C ALA A 513 -3.66 -12.12 -22.12
N THR A 514 -2.98 -13.27 -22.04
CA THR A 514 -1.56 -13.35 -21.68
C THR A 514 -0.69 -12.66 -22.72
N TYR A 515 -0.98 -12.82 -24.01
CA TYR A 515 -0.32 -12.07 -25.07
C TYR A 515 -0.56 -10.55 -24.93
N GLY A 516 -1.79 -10.16 -24.61
CA GLY A 516 -2.17 -8.75 -24.36
C GLY A 516 -1.41 -8.11 -23.19
N LEU A 517 -0.89 -8.88 -22.23
CA LEU A 517 -0.03 -8.35 -21.17
C LEU A 517 1.26 -7.75 -21.75
N PHE A 518 1.85 -8.40 -22.75
CA PHE A 518 3.09 -7.96 -23.39
C PHE A 518 2.81 -6.87 -24.44
N ASP A 519 1.81 -7.09 -25.31
CA ASP A 519 1.38 -6.12 -26.32
C ASP A 519 -0.11 -5.75 -26.16
N PRO A 520 -0.41 -4.71 -25.35
CA PRO A 520 -1.78 -4.25 -25.15
C PRO A 520 -2.45 -3.66 -26.40
N ALA A 521 -1.67 -3.24 -27.40
CA ALA A 521 -2.19 -2.58 -28.60
C ALA A 521 -2.38 -3.55 -29.78
N PHE A 522 -1.88 -4.79 -29.64
CA PHE A 522 -1.84 -5.81 -30.69
C PHE A 522 -1.34 -5.18 -31.99
N GLU A 523 -0.17 -4.53 -31.89
CA GLU A 523 0.43 -3.83 -33.02
C GLU A 523 1.11 -4.86 -33.94
N PRO A 524 0.89 -4.78 -35.26
CA PRO A 524 1.52 -5.71 -36.19
C PRO A 524 3.05 -5.66 -36.03
N ALA A 525 3.69 -6.84 -35.93
CA ALA A 525 5.13 -6.99 -35.67
C ALA A 525 6.07 -6.31 -36.70
N TRP A 526 5.53 -5.80 -37.81
CA TRP A 526 6.27 -4.98 -38.78
C TRP A 526 6.38 -3.51 -38.34
N ARG A 527 5.34 -2.91 -37.72
CA ARG A 527 5.37 -1.53 -37.20
C ARG A 527 6.28 -1.38 -35.97
N ALA A 528 6.33 -2.41 -35.12
CA ALA A 528 7.25 -2.44 -33.98
C ALA A 528 8.74 -2.49 -34.41
N ARG A 529 9.04 -2.99 -35.62
CA ARG A 529 10.39 -3.01 -36.18
C ARG A 529 10.81 -1.67 -36.78
N GLU A 530 9.88 -0.91 -37.36
CA GLU A 530 10.12 0.47 -37.85
C GLU A 530 10.53 1.41 -36.70
N ILE A 531 9.81 1.39 -35.57
CA ILE A 531 10.12 2.25 -34.41
C ILE A 531 11.51 1.93 -33.82
N ARG A 532 11.95 0.67 -33.86
CA ARG A 532 13.30 0.26 -33.43
C ARG A 532 14.38 0.60 -34.46
N GLY A 533 14.03 0.69 -35.75
CA GLY A 533 14.91 1.09 -36.83
C GLY A 533 15.32 2.57 -36.72
N ASP A 534 14.36 3.46 -36.44
CA ASP A 534 14.63 4.90 -36.33
C ASP A 534 15.49 5.25 -35.09
N SER A 535 15.36 4.50 -34.00
CA SER A 535 16.20 4.70 -32.79
C SER A 535 17.68 4.31 -32.94
N ARG A 536 18.09 3.74 -34.07
CA ARG A 536 19.50 3.39 -34.36
C ARG A 536 20.17 4.31 -35.40
N VAL A 537 19.45 5.31 -35.93
CA VAL A 537 19.96 6.23 -36.97
C VAL A 537 19.85 7.70 -36.52
N SER A 538 19.99 7.97 -35.23
CA SER A 538 20.11 9.34 -34.70
C SER A 538 21.33 9.46 -33.80
#